data_AF-A0A357CUF4-F1
#
_entry.id   AF-A0A357CUF4-F1
#
_cell.length_a   1.000
_cell.length_b   1.000
_cell.length_c   1.000
_cell.angle_alpha   90.00
_cell.angle_beta   90.00
_cell.angle_gamma   90.00
#
_symmetry.space_group_name_H-M   'P 1'
#
loop_
_entity.id
_entity.type
_entity.pdbx_description
1 polymer ?
#
loop_
_entity_poly.entity_id
_entity_poly.type
_entity_poly.pdbx_seq_one_letter_code
_entity_poly.pdbx_strand_id
1 'polypeptide(L)'
;LCHMGFASDVKLQKTFGHLLSIQHSDGGWRCNKYSFGRGAETEYSNPFPTLMALDTFRFTDYCNKETALDNAVDFLLEHWRIRKPIGPCHYGIGALFMQIEYPFRNYNLFLYVYVLSFYKKAKK
;
A
#
# COMPACT_ATOMS: atom_id res chain seq x y z
N LEU A 1 -15.01 -0.61 -5.97
CA LEU A 1 -16.09 -1.39 -5.32
C LEU A 1 -16.30 -0.96 -3.88
N CYS A 2 -15.29 -1.02 -3.00
CA CYS A 2 -15.44 -0.61 -1.59
C CYS A 2 -15.90 0.85 -1.43
N HIS A 3 -15.32 1.77 -2.20
CA HIS A 3 -15.76 3.18 -2.25
C HIS A 3 -17.25 3.34 -2.63
N MET A 4 -17.84 2.39 -3.35
CA MET A 4 -19.26 2.42 -3.75
C MET A 4 -20.17 1.71 -2.74
N GLY A 5 -19.67 1.42 -1.52
CA GLY A 5 -20.46 0.80 -0.44
C GLY A 5 -20.46 -0.73 -0.44
N PHE A 6 -19.72 -1.40 -1.34
CA PHE A 6 -19.72 -2.86 -1.42
C PHE A 6 -18.72 -3.55 -0.50
N ALA A 7 -18.11 -2.84 0.46
CA ALA A 7 -17.08 -3.40 1.35
C ALA A 7 -17.58 -4.63 2.13
N SER A 8 -18.86 -4.67 2.50
CA SER A 8 -19.46 -5.82 3.21
C SER A 8 -19.87 -6.98 2.30
N ASP A 9 -19.68 -6.89 0.99
CA ASP A 9 -19.99 -7.99 0.06
C ASP A 9 -19.16 -9.23 0.39
N VAL A 10 -19.82 -10.39 0.50
CA VAL A 10 -19.21 -11.67 0.87
C VAL A 10 -18.04 -12.07 -0.05
N LYS A 11 -18.08 -11.68 -1.33
CA LYS A 11 -16.99 -11.95 -2.28
C LYS A 11 -15.77 -11.09 -1.96
N LEU A 12 -15.96 -9.84 -1.58
CA LEU A 12 -14.86 -8.95 -1.17
C LEU A 12 -14.30 -9.34 0.20
N GLN A 13 -15.12 -9.83 1.13
CA GLN A 13 -14.62 -10.35 2.41
C GLN A 13 -13.61 -11.49 2.21
N LYS A 14 -13.85 -12.39 1.25
CA LYS A 14 -12.87 -13.43 0.86
C LYS A 14 -11.57 -12.81 0.32
N THR A 15 -11.67 -11.76 -0.49
CA THR A 15 -10.50 -11.03 -1.01
C THR A 15 -9.71 -10.38 0.12
N PHE A 16 -10.36 -9.78 1.10
CA PHE A 16 -9.68 -9.18 2.25
C PHE A 16 -8.97 -10.21 3.10
N GLY A 17 -9.62 -11.32 3.41
CA GLY A 17 -8.99 -12.44 4.12
C GLY A 17 -7.76 -12.96 3.37
N HIS A 18 -7.86 -13.10 2.04
CA HIS A 18 -6.71 -13.49 1.22
C HIS A 18 -5.59 -12.45 1.27
N LEU A 19 -5.89 -11.16 1.09
CA LEU A 19 -4.90 -10.08 1.17
C LEU A 19 -4.17 -10.10 2.51
N LEU A 20 -4.89 -10.19 3.63
CA LEU A 20 -4.28 -10.28 4.95
C LEU A 20 -3.38 -11.52 5.09
N SER A 21 -3.78 -12.67 4.54
CA SER A 21 -2.98 -13.91 4.61
C SER A 21 -1.68 -13.88 3.81
N ILE A 22 -1.55 -12.97 2.84
CA ILE A 22 -0.36 -12.88 1.96
C ILE A 22 0.47 -11.62 2.23
N GLN A 23 0.22 -10.92 3.35
CA GLN A 23 1.09 -9.82 3.75
C GLN A 23 2.52 -10.33 3.91
N HIS A 24 3.48 -9.59 3.35
CA HIS A 24 4.88 -9.96 3.40
C HIS A 24 5.48 -9.66 4.78
N SER A 25 6.63 -10.27 5.09
CA SER A 25 7.25 -10.19 6.41
C SER A 25 7.70 -8.78 6.81
N ASP A 26 7.88 -7.87 5.86
CA ASP A 26 8.20 -6.46 6.09
C ASP A 26 6.95 -5.56 6.27
N GLY A 27 5.75 -6.16 6.32
CA GLY A 27 4.49 -5.47 6.57
C GLY A 27 3.79 -4.97 5.31
N GLY A 28 4.41 -5.01 4.13
CA GLY A 28 3.78 -4.60 2.88
C GLY A 28 3.15 -5.74 2.08
N TRP A 29 2.77 -5.43 0.83
CA TRP A 29 2.37 -6.42 -0.17
C TRP A 29 3.32 -6.41 -1.37
N ARG A 30 3.60 -7.60 -1.91
CA ARG A 30 4.52 -7.81 -3.02
C ARG A 30 3.80 -8.29 -4.28
N CYS A 31 4.14 -7.71 -5.43
CA CYS A 31 3.74 -8.16 -6.76
C CYS A 31 4.60 -9.37 -7.18
N ASN A 32 4.02 -10.35 -7.88
CA ASN A 32 4.78 -11.47 -8.46
C ASN A 32 5.37 -11.16 -9.85
N LYS A 33 5.31 -9.89 -10.27
CA LYS A 33 5.75 -9.44 -11.60
C LYS A 33 7.06 -8.66 -11.48
N TYR A 34 8.10 -9.17 -12.12
CA TYR A 34 9.47 -8.65 -12.07
C TYR A 34 9.84 -7.97 -13.39
N SER A 35 9.20 -6.83 -13.69
CA SER A 35 9.38 -6.14 -14.98
C SER A 35 10.77 -5.55 -15.18
N PHE A 36 11.56 -5.39 -14.12
CA PHE A 36 12.88 -4.75 -14.14
C PHE A 36 14.03 -5.71 -13.77
N GLY A 37 13.76 -7.02 -13.72
CA GLY A 37 14.71 -8.04 -13.27
C GLY A 37 14.55 -8.41 -11.80
N ARG A 38 15.53 -9.14 -11.27
CA ARG A 38 15.60 -9.57 -9.87
C ARG A 38 16.86 -9.03 -9.22
N GLY A 39 16.74 -8.59 -7.99
CA GLY A 39 17.81 -8.04 -7.17
C GLY A 39 17.43 -8.07 -5.68
N ALA A 40 18.35 -7.69 -4.81
CA ALA A 40 18.10 -7.66 -3.36
C ALA A 40 16.92 -6.75 -3.00
N GLU A 41 16.72 -5.66 -3.76
CA GLU A 41 15.59 -4.75 -3.64
C GLU A 41 14.25 -5.42 -3.94
N THR A 42 14.24 -6.50 -4.73
CA THR A 42 13.01 -7.21 -5.11
C THR A 42 12.51 -8.21 -4.04
N GLU A 43 13.28 -8.41 -2.98
CA GLU A 43 12.87 -9.20 -1.82
C GLU A 43 11.94 -8.46 -0.87
N TYR A 44 11.79 -7.15 -1.04
CA TYR A 44 10.89 -6.32 -0.25
C TYR A 44 9.50 -6.20 -0.88
N SER A 45 8.54 -5.76 -0.08
CA SER A 45 7.22 -5.36 -0.54
C SER A 45 7.28 -4.18 -1.51
N ASN A 46 6.20 -3.99 -2.25
CA ASN A 46 6.05 -2.87 -3.16
C ASN A 46 5.28 -1.72 -2.47
N PRO A 47 5.85 -0.51 -2.43
CA PRO A 47 5.20 0.69 -1.89
C PRO A 47 3.81 0.94 -2.47
N PHE A 48 3.65 0.93 -3.79
CA PHE A 48 2.37 1.27 -4.39
C PHE A 48 1.27 0.20 -4.17
N PRO A 49 1.49 -1.10 -4.43
CA PRO A 49 0.57 -2.16 -4.01
C PRO A 49 0.20 -2.10 -2.52
N THR A 50 1.16 -1.81 -1.64
CA THR A 50 0.87 -1.63 -0.20
C THR A 50 -0.06 -0.45 0.05
N LEU A 51 0.19 0.69 -0.60
CA LEU A 51 -0.68 1.86 -0.54
C LEU A 51 -2.09 1.56 -1.07
N MET A 52 -2.23 0.78 -2.13
CA MET A 52 -3.52 0.38 -2.71
C MET A 52 -4.29 -0.62 -1.84
N ALA A 53 -3.58 -1.50 -1.11
CA ALA A 53 -4.19 -2.33 -0.10
C ALA A 53 -4.80 -1.46 1.01
N LEU A 54 -4.06 -0.48 1.52
CA LEU A 54 -4.57 0.47 2.51
C LEU A 54 -5.74 1.31 1.97
N ASP A 55 -5.66 1.83 0.75
CA ASP A 55 -6.77 2.57 0.12
C ASP A 55 -8.03 1.70 -0.01
N THR A 56 -7.89 0.38 -0.14
CA THR A 56 -9.01 -0.54 -0.12
C THR A 56 -9.55 -0.74 1.29
N PHE A 57 -8.67 -1.02 2.26
CA PHE A 57 -9.05 -1.35 3.63
C PHE A 57 -9.64 -0.18 4.41
N ARG A 58 -9.37 1.08 4.03
CA ARG A 58 -9.97 2.24 4.72
C ARG A 58 -11.50 2.28 4.68
N PHE A 59 -12.11 1.56 3.74
CA PHE A 59 -13.56 1.43 3.60
C PHE A 59 -14.15 0.23 4.35
N THR A 60 -13.34 -0.49 5.13
CA THR A 60 -13.72 -1.73 5.81
C THR A 60 -13.63 -1.58 7.31
N ASP A 61 -14.27 -2.50 8.05
CA ASP A 61 -14.21 -2.54 9.51
C ASP A 61 -12.83 -2.89 10.09
N TYR A 62 -11.90 -3.38 9.25
CA TYR A 62 -10.51 -3.65 9.63
C TYR A 62 -9.70 -2.37 9.85
N CYS A 63 -10.10 -1.25 9.24
CA CYS A 63 -9.38 0.02 9.32
C CYS A 63 -9.19 0.45 10.78
N ASN A 64 -7.94 0.69 11.19
CA ASN A 64 -7.55 1.05 12.56
C ASN A 64 -7.89 0.01 13.65
N LYS A 65 -8.18 -1.24 13.27
CA LYS A 65 -8.42 -2.36 14.20
C LYS A 65 -7.53 -3.57 13.93
N GLU A 66 -7.04 -3.71 12.70
CA GLU A 66 -6.19 -4.81 12.27
C GLU A 66 -4.70 -4.41 12.30
N THR A 67 -3.91 -5.14 13.09
CA THR A 67 -2.47 -4.89 13.29
C THR A 67 -1.68 -5.00 11.98
N ALA A 68 -2.08 -5.90 11.07
CA ALA A 68 -1.46 -5.99 9.75
C ALA A 68 -1.48 -4.65 9.00
N LEU A 69 -2.56 -3.86 9.14
CA LEU A 69 -2.66 -2.57 8.48
C LEU A 69 -1.74 -1.51 9.13
N ASP A 70 -1.50 -1.59 10.44
CA ASP A 70 -0.52 -0.74 11.11
C ASP A 70 0.91 -1.05 10.63
N ASN A 71 1.25 -2.34 10.43
CA ASN A 71 2.54 -2.75 9.87
C ASN A 71 2.73 -2.22 8.44
N ALA A 72 1.67 -2.22 7.63
CA ALA A 72 1.70 -1.66 6.28
C ALA A 72 1.88 -0.14 6.27
N VAL A 73 1.31 0.56 7.25
CA VAL A 73 1.57 1.98 7.47
C VAL A 73 3.04 2.20 7.84
N ASP A 74 3.58 1.44 8.78
CA ASP A 74 4.99 1.53 9.18
C ASP A 74 5.94 1.27 8.01
N PHE A 75 5.64 0.25 7.19
CA PHE A 75 6.39 -0.04 5.96
C PHE A 75 6.44 1.17 5.02
N LEU A 76 5.31 1.83 4.78
CA LEU A 76 5.27 3.01 3.92
C LEU A 76 6.05 4.17 4.55
N LEU A 77 5.86 4.45 5.84
CA LEU A 77 6.60 5.52 6.53
C LEU A 77 8.11 5.28 6.53
N GLU A 78 8.56 4.03 6.63
CA GLU A 78 9.97 3.71 6.45
C GLU A 78 10.42 3.90 5.00
N HIS A 79 9.58 3.56 4.02
CA HIS A 79 9.89 3.85 2.62
C HIS A 79 10.01 5.36 2.33
N TRP A 80 9.27 6.21 3.04
CA TRP A 80 9.47 7.67 3.01
C TRP A 80 10.90 8.08 3.42
N ARG A 81 11.52 7.35 4.35
CA ARG A 81 12.91 7.57 4.78
C ARG A 81 13.91 6.99 3.78
N ILE A 82 13.67 5.76 3.31
CA ILE A 82 14.56 5.04 2.38
C ILE A 82 14.58 5.69 1.00
N ARG A 83 13.40 6.03 0.46
CA ARG A 83 13.12 6.67 -0.85
C ARG A 83 13.57 5.91 -2.09
N LYS A 84 14.45 4.91 -1.96
CA LYS A 84 14.95 4.10 -3.08
C LYS A 84 13.85 3.25 -3.71
N PRO A 85 13.97 2.91 -5.01
CA PRO A 85 13.13 1.90 -5.65
C PRO A 85 13.24 0.56 -4.92
N ILE A 86 12.11 0.02 -4.47
CA ILE A 86 12.04 -1.31 -3.82
C ILE A 86 10.87 -2.16 -4.32
N GLY A 87 10.98 -3.45 -4.06
CA GLY A 87 10.11 -4.53 -4.49
C GLY A 87 10.17 -4.79 -6.00
N PRO A 88 9.54 -5.86 -6.50
CA PRO A 88 9.64 -6.30 -7.90
C PRO A 88 9.19 -5.30 -8.98
N CYS A 89 8.36 -4.33 -8.58
CA CYS A 89 7.82 -3.26 -9.43
C CYS A 89 8.61 -1.92 -9.28
N HIS A 90 9.68 -1.86 -8.47
CA HIS A 90 10.65 -0.75 -8.36
C HIS A 90 10.04 0.64 -8.04
N TYR A 91 9.13 0.71 -7.07
CA TYR A 91 8.55 2.00 -6.65
C TYR A 91 9.49 2.75 -5.69
N GLY A 92 9.77 4.02 -5.99
CA GLY A 92 10.61 4.92 -5.19
C GLY A 92 10.04 6.34 -5.11
N ILE A 93 10.65 7.18 -4.26
CA ILE A 93 10.22 8.56 -4.00
C ILE A 93 11.23 9.53 -4.66
N GLY A 94 10.98 9.83 -5.93
CA GLY A 94 11.77 10.72 -6.77
C GLY A 94 10.96 11.89 -7.35
N ALA A 95 11.42 12.47 -8.46
CA ALA A 95 10.78 13.64 -9.08
C ALA A 95 9.32 13.37 -9.47
N LEU A 96 9.02 12.22 -10.10
CA LEU A 96 7.66 11.85 -10.50
C LEU A 96 6.71 11.70 -9.30
N PHE A 97 7.21 11.18 -8.18
CA PHE A 97 6.41 11.06 -6.96
C PHE A 97 5.99 12.45 -6.43
N MET A 98 6.86 13.45 -6.58
CA MET A 98 6.59 14.81 -6.11
C MET A 98 5.70 15.62 -7.07
N GLN A 99 5.40 15.11 -8.27
CA GLN A 99 4.57 15.81 -9.23
C GLN A 99 3.09 15.71 -8.87
N ILE A 100 2.40 16.82 -9.09
CA ILE A 100 0.94 16.89 -9.00
C ILE A 100 0.36 16.18 -10.23
N GLU A 101 -0.63 15.33 -10.02
CA GLU A 101 -1.32 14.63 -11.10
C GLU A 101 -2.84 14.70 -10.90
N TYR A 102 -3.58 14.82 -11.99
CA TYR A 102 -5.01 14.55 -12.03
C TYR A 102 -5.33 13.68 -13.27
N PRO A 103 -6.14 12.61 -13.11
CA PRO A 103 -6.71 12.09 -11.87
C PRO A 103 -5.65 11.42 -10.96
N PHE A 104 -5.92 11.30 -9.66
CA PHE A 104 -5.02 10.63 -8.70
C PHE A 104 -4.95 9.12 -8.95
N ARG A 105 -4.06 8.69 -9.86
CA ARG A 105 -3.95 7.28 -10.26
C ARG A 105 -2.58 6.65 -10.01
N ASN A 106 -1.51 7.45 -10.03
CA ASN A 106 -0.17 6.91 -9.83
C ASN A 106 0.31 7.02 -8.39
N TYR A 107 1.44 6.36 -8.13
CA TYR A 107 2.19 6.48 -6.91
C TYR A 107 2.84 7.87 -6.80
N ASN A 108 2.13 8.80 -6.18
CA ASN A 108 2.53 10.19 -5.99
C ASN A 108 2.24 10.67 -4.57
N LEU A 109 2.79 11.84 -4.22
CA LEU A 109 2.70 12.44 -2.90
C LEU A 109 1.26 12.57 -2.44
N PHE A 110 0.35 13.07 -3.28
CA PHE A 110 -1.03 13.31 -2.87
C PHE A 110 -1.79 12.04 -2.56
N LEU A 111 -1.70 11.01 -3.41
CA LEU A 111 -2.34 9.74 -3.12
C LEU A 111 -1.75 9.11 -1.85
N TYR A 112 -0.42 9.23 -1.69
CA TYR A 112 0.30 8.72 -0.54
C TYR A 112 -0.18 9.35 0.78
N VAL A 113 -0.16 10.68 0.90
CA VAL A 113 -0.64 11.35 2.13
C VAL A 113 -2.15 11.23 2.31
N TYR A 114 -2.93 11.24 1.23
CA TYR A 114 -4.38 11.09 1.31
C TYR A 114 -4.77 9.75 1.92
N VAL A 115 -4.24 8.64 1.43
CA VAL A 115 -4.54 7.31 1.96
C VAL A 115 -4.05 7.16 3.41
N LEU A 116 -2.81 7.58 3.70
CA LEU A 116 -2.27 7.51 5.06
C LEU A 116 -3.07 8.33 6.07
N SER A 117 -3.72 9.42 5.65
CA SER A 117 -4.54 10.26 6.54
C SER A 117 -5.75 9.53 7.16
N PHE A 118 -6.16 8.37 6.64
CA PHE A 118 -7.23 7.55 7.21
C PHE A 118 -6.77 6.65 8.37
N TYR A 119 -5.45 6.48 8.52
CA TYR A 119 -4.86 5.58 9.51
C TYR A 119 -4.33 6.38 10.71
N LYS A 120 -4.78 6.01 11.92
CA LYS A 120 -4.34 6.60 13.19
C LYS A 120 -2.84 6.42 13.40
N LYS A 121 -2.31 5.26 12.97
CA LYS A 121 -0.89 4.93 13.05
C LYS A 121 0.00 5.95 12.32
N ALA A 122 -0.47 6.51 11.20
CA ALA A 122 0.27 7.51 10.42
C ALA A 122 0.23 8.93 11.01
N LYS A 123 -0.52 9.16 12.09
CA LYS A 123 -0.70 10.48 12.72
C LYS A 123 0.09 10.65 14.02
N LYS A 124 0.88 9.64 14.37
CA LYS A 124 1.72 9.61 15.56
C LYS A 124 3.15 9.91 15.15
#